data_AF-A0A8D9DFU1-F1
#
_entry.id   AF-A0A8D9DFU1-F1
#
_cell.length_a   1.000
_cell.length_b   1.000
_cell.length_c   1.000
_cell.angle_alpha   90.00
_cell.angle_beta   90.00
_cell.angle_gamma   90.00
#
_symmetry.space_group_name_H-M   'P 1'
#
loop_
_entity.id
_entity.type
_entity.pdbx_description
1 polymer ?
#
loop_
_entity_poly.entity_id
_entity_poly.type
_entity_poly.pdbx_seq_one_letter_code
_entity_poly.pdbx_strand_id
1 'polypeptide(L)'
;MDRISNLPKEVIRRIVSFLSAKEAVFTSILSKKWQNLFTIIPKLQFDDTDEIQGSFSDFVDGVISLPSSTRVNKFYLRCRDRVDPAQYDLINRCLCDVLKRGILDLKLDIGIGRHYYLPFEFFTCKTVVKVELEGRYAAGFSYGKGFVVDVLPENAFLPALDTLTLSVIQFNDLRGCAFKKLLSACPVLKELTIFGMRWQRPKWSGKLCIPTLQRLIIQDFHPSQFTRVTLDTPSLTYFECSDAMPDEYSIVNLDFLVEAKLHLMFTDGQYQYYIPYDGSVSHDHNNSSSNNKSDKGVGKC
;
A
#
# COMPACT_ATOMS: atom_id res chain seq x y z
N MET A 1 15.81 8.62 -41.84
CA MET A 1 15.57 7.16 -41.80
C MET A 1 15.33 6.75 -40.36
N ASP A 2 14.21 6.12 -40.08
CA ASP A 2 13.91 5.59 -38.75
C ASP A 2 14.64 4.25 -38.55
N ARG A 3 15.81 4.32 -37.89
CA ARG A 3 16.69 3.15 -37.66
C ARG A 3 16.03 2.11 -36.75
N ILE A 4 15.07 2.51 -35.91
CA ILE A 4 14.37 1.65 -34.96
C ILE A 4 13.28 0.82 -35.68
N SER A 5 12.68 1.37 -36.74
CA SER A 5 11.70 0.67 -37.60
C SER A 5 12.28 -0.44 -38.50
N ASN A 6 13.61 -0.58 -38.55
CA ASN A 6 14.32 -1.60 -39.34
C ASN A 6 14.73 -2.83 -38.52
N LEU A 7 14.44 -2.86 -37.22
CA LEU A 7 14.74 -4.02 -36.38
C LEU A 7 13.85 -5.22 -36.76
N PRO A 8 14.36 -6.46 -36.68
CA PRO A 8 13.56 -7.67 -36.85
C PRO A 8 12.40 -7.72 -35.85
N LYS A 9 11.23 -8.25 -36.27
CA LYS A 9 10.03 -8.33 -35.43
C LYS A 9 10.29 -8.99 -34.07
N GLU A 10 11.13 -10.02 -34.00
CA GLU A 10 11.45 -10.71 -32.74
C GLU A 10 12.26 -9.84 -31.77
N VAL A 11 13.18 -9.03 -32.28
CA VAL A 11 13.93 -8.07 -31.46
C VAL A 11 12.98 -7.00 -30.92
N ILE A 12 12.08 -6.52 -31.77
CA ILE A 12 11.06 -5.55 -31.35
C ILE A 12 10.16 -6.16 -30.28
N ARG A 13 9.63 -7.38 -30.46
CA ARG A 13 8.83 -8.08 -29.45
C ARG A 13 9.57 -8.26 -28.12
N ARG A 14 10.87 -8.53 -28.17
CA ARG A 14 11.70 -8.63 -26.97
C ARG A 14 11.84 -7.28 -26.28
N ILE A 15 12.12 -6.19 -27.00
CA ILE A 15 12.15 -4.84 -26.43
C ILE A 15 10.79 -4.50 -25.82
N VAL A 16 9.71 -4.71 -26.59
CA VAL A 16 8.31 -4.55 -26.19
C VAL A 16 8.07 -5.25 -24.87
N SER A 17 8.49 -6.50 -24.68
CA SER A 17 8.30 -7.30 -23.45
C SER A 17 8.84 -6.66 -22.17
N PHE A 18 9.74 -5.66 -22.29
CA PHE A 18 10.28 -4.91 -21.16
C PHE A 18 9.63 -3.54 -20.94
N LEU A 19 8.75 -3.09 -21.86
CA LEU A 19 8.09 -1.78 -21.76
C LEU A 19 6.84 -1.85 -20.89
N SER A 20 6.65 -0.83 -20.07
CA SER A 20 5.37 -0.51 -19.43
C SER A 20 4.30 -0.09 -20.42
N ALA A 21 3.04 -0.07 -19.99
CA ALA A 21 1.94 0.46 -20.80
C ALA A 21 2.20 1.92 -21.26
N LYS A 22 2.75 2.75 -20.37
CA LYS A 22 3.11 4.14 -20.67
C LYS A 22 4.18 4.23 -21.76
N GLU A 23 5.26 3.46 -21.63
CA GLU A 23 6.34 3.44 -22.62
C GLU A 23 5.88 2.86 -23.97
N ALA A 24 4.98 1.89 -23.96
CA ALA A 24 4.37 1.36 -25.17
C ALA A 24 3.55 2.43 -25.91
N VAL A 25 2.78 3.26 -25.19
CA VAL A 25 2.09 4.42 -25.80
C VAL A 25 3.12 5.35 -26.45
N PHE A 26 4.17 5.76 -25.74
CA PHE A 26 5.17 6.68 -26.31
C PHE A 26 5.90 6.10 -27.52
N THR A 27 6.30 4.83 -27.46
CA THR A 27 7.00 4.16 -28.57
C THR A 27 6.08 3.92 -29.78
N SER A 28 4.77 3.78 -29.56
CA SER A 28 3.80 3.67 -30.66
C SER A 28 3.71 4.94 -31.52
N ILE A 29 3.97 6.10 -30.93
CA ILE A 29 3.96 7.40 -31.64
C ILE A 29 5.20 7.54 -32.54
N LEU A 30 6.31 6.87 -32.20
CA LEU A 30 7.56 6.97 -32.94
C LEU A 30 7.46 6.34 -34.35
N SER A 31 6.57 5.37 -34.55
CA SER A 31 6.39 4.73 -35.87
C SER A 31 5.10 3.91 -35.96
N LYS A 32 4.44 3.98 -37.13
CA LYS A 32 3.28 3.14 -37.48
C LYS A 32 3.57 1.64 -37.37
N LYS A 33 4.83 1.21 -37.55
CA LYS A 33 5.20 -0.21 -37.35
C LYS A 33 5.10 -0.62 -35.89
N TRP A 34 5.45 0.27 -34.95
CA TRP A 34 5.37 0.01 -33.51
C TRP A 34 3.92 0.05 -33.05
N GLN A 35 3.10 0.96 -33.57
CA GLN A 35 1.66 1.01 -33.28
C GLN A 35 0.93 -0.33 -33.52
N ASN A 36 1.27 -1.05 -34.59
CA ASN A 36 0.64 -2.34 -34.91
C ASN A 36 1.20 -3.53 -34.09
N LEU A 37 2.19 -3.30 -33.23
CA LEU A 37 2.85 -4.34 -32.44
C LEU A 37 2.38 -4.39 -30.99
N PHE A 38 1.53 -3.46 -30.54
CA PHE A 38 0.98 -3.47 -29.18
C PHE A 38 -0.54 -3.42 -29.20
N THR A 39 -1.13 -4.15 -28.26
CA THR A 39 -2.48 -3.90 -27.81
C THR A 39 -2.36 -3.29 -26.42
N ILE A 40 -2.90 -2.10 -26.19
CA ILE A 40 -2.88 -1.46 -24.87
C ILE A 40 -4.28 -1.56 -24.28
N ILE A 41 -4.40 -2.34 -23.21
CA ILE A 41 -5.62 -2.47 -22.43
C ILE A 41 -5.56 -1.41 -21.31
N PRO A 42 -6.49 -0.44 -21.30
CA PRO A 42 -6.46 0.65 -20.32
C PRO A 42 -6.75 0.17 -18.90
N LYS A 43 -7.61 -0.85 -18.74
CA LYS A 43 -7.94 -1.45 -17.46
C LYS A 43 -8.38 -2.88 -17.67
N LEU A 44 -7.79 -3.80 -16.91
CA LEU A 44 -8.22 -5.18 -16.79
C LEU A 44 -8.80 -5.33 -15.39
N GLN A 45 -10.07 -5.72 -15.28
CA GLN A 45 -10.76 -5.79 -14.00
C GLN A 45 -11.56 -7.07 -13.87
N PHE A 46 -11.58 -7.62 -12.66
CA PHE A 46 -12.50 -8.66 -12.24
C PHE A 46 -13.15 -8.25 -10.91
N ASP A 47 -14.47 -8.42 -10.80
CA ASP A 47 -15.27 -8.21 -9.59
C ASP A 47 -16.23 -9.39 -9.43
N ASP A 48 -16.05 -10.18 -8.38
CA ASP A 48 -16.86 -11.37 -8.09
C ASP A 48 -18.34 -11.08 -7.81
N THR A 49 -18.70 -9.82 -7.63
CA THR A 49 -20.09 -9.40 -7.46
C THR A 49 -20.77 -8.96 -8.75
N ASP A 50 -20.02 -8.90 -9.86
CA ASP A 50 -20.57 -8.66 -11.18
C ASP A 50 -21.05 -9.97 -11.78
N GLU A 51 -22.37 -10.20 -11.73
CA GLU A 51 -23.02 -11.43 -12.22
C GLU A 51 -22.74 -11.70 -13.72
N ILE A 52 -22.27 -10.70 -14.47
CA ILE A 52 -22.02 -10.78 -15.92
C ILE A 52 -20.60 -11.28 -16.22
N GLN A 53 -19.63 -11.14 -15.31
CA GLN A 53 -18.21 -11.35 -15.59
C GLN A 53 -17.77 -12.82 -15.70
N GLY A 54 -18.67 -13.78 -15.48
CA GLY A 54 -18.36 -15.20 -15.52
C GLY A 54 -17.49 -15.63 -14.33
N SER A 55 -16.85 -16.80 -14.43
CA SER A 55 -16.03 -17.30 -13.33
C SER A 55 -14.65 -16.63 -13.27
N PHE A 56 -14.06 -16.57 -12.07
CA PHE A 56 -12.69 -16.08 -11.90
C PHE A 56 -11.67 -16.88 -12.73
N SER A 57 -11.87 -18.19 -12.86
CA SER A 57 -11.02 -19.06 -13.68
C SER A 57 -11.02 -18.63 -15.15
N ASP A 58 -12.20 -18.36 -15.72
CA ASP A 58 -12.33 -17.91 -17.11
C ASP A 58 -11.64 -16.55 -17.32
N PHE A 59 -11.76 -15.65 -16.35
CA PHE A 59 -11.05 -14.37 -16.37
C PHE A 59 -9.53 -14.59 -16.40
N VAL A 60 -9.00 -15.41 -15.49
CA VAL A 60 -7.56 -15.69 -15.42
C VAL A 60 -7.06 -16.36 -16.69
N ASP A 61 -7.79 -17.33 -17.23
CA ASP A 61 -7.46 -17.98 -18.50
C ASP A 61 -7.46 -16.96 -19.65
N GLY A 62 -8.41 -16.02 -19.64
CA GLY A 62 -8.44 -14.87 -20.55
C GLY A 62 -7.21 -13.98 -20.44
N VAL A 63 -6.78 -13.63 -19.21
CA VAL A 63 -5.58 -12.82 -18.96
C VAL A 63 -4.33 -13.54 -19.46
N ILE A 64 -4.16 -14.81 -19.11
CA ILE A 64 -3.00 -15.62 -19.47
C ILE A 64 -2.94 -15.84 -20.99
N SER A 65 -4.09 -15.95 -21.65
CA SER A 65 -4.20 -16.11 -23.10
C SER A 65 -3.90 -14.82 -23.88
N LEU A 66 -3.74 -13.68 -23.21
CA LEU A 66 -3.39 -12.42 -23.89
C LEU A 66 -2.00 -12.53 -24.54
N PRO A 67 -1.84 -12.09 -25.80
CA PRO A 67 -0.53 -12.07 -26.47
C PRO A 67 0.51 -11.31 -25.65
N SER A 68 1.78 -11.71 -25.66
CA SER A 68 2.87 -11.06 -24.91
C SER A 68 3.12 -9.59 -25.32
N SER A 69 2.66 -9.19 -26.51
CA SER A 69 2.60 -7.81 -26.99
C SER A 69 1.53 -6.96 -26.31
N THR A 70 0.61 -7.57 -25.56
CA THR A 70 -0.46 -6.86 -24.87
C THR A 70 0.06 -6.22 -23.59
N ARG A 71 -0.14 -4.91 -23.46
CA ARG A 71 0.18 -4.12 -22.28
C ARG A 71 -1.08 -3.81 -21.50
N VAL A 72 -0.99 -3.88 -20.19
CA VAL A 72 -2.10 -3.57 -19.29
C VAL A 72 -1.68 -2.36 -18.46
N ASN A 73 -2.50 -1.32 -18.43
CA ASN A 73 -2.17 -0.11 -17.68
C ASN A 73 -2.58 -0.25 -16.20
N LYS A 74 -3.80 -0.73 -15.98
CA LYS A 74 -4.39 -0.94 -14.65
C LYS A 74 -4.90 -2.35 -14.49
N PHE A 75 -4.63 -2.97 -13.35
CA PHE A 75 -5.18 -4.26 -12.97
C PHE A 75 -5.96 -4.13 -11.66
N TYR A 76 -7.23 -4.52 -11.69
CA TYR A 76 -8.07 -4.55 -10.50
C TYR A 76 -8.67 -5.94 -10.32
N LEU A 77 -8.38 -6.56 -9.18
CA LEU A 77 -9.02 -7.80 -8.79
C LEU A 77 -9.80 -7.57 -7.50
N ARG A 78 -11.11 -7.82 -7.56
CA ARG A 78 -11.99 -7.85 -6.41
C ARG A 78 -12.62 -9.21 -6.25
N CYS A 79 -12.36 -9.82 -5.10
CA CYS A 79 -12.98 -11.03 -4.61
C CYS A 79 -13.49 -10.75 -3.20
N ARG A 80 -14.72 -10.26 -3.04
CA ARG A 80 -15.28 -9.93 -1.72
C ARG A 80 -15.54 -11.17 -0.88
N ASP A 81 -15.96 -12.26 -1.53
CA ASP A 81 -16.20 -13.51 -0.83
C ASP A 81 -14.88 -14.15 -0.39
N ARG A 82 -14.99 -15.08 0.56
CA ARG A 82 -13.82 -15.81 1.04
C ARG A 82 -13.22 -16.60 -0.12
N VAL A 83 -12.07 -16.15 -0.58
CA VAL A 83 -11.30 -16.87 -1.59
C VAL A 83 -10.77 -18.17 -0.97
N ASP A 84 -11.05 -19.29 -1.64
CA ASP A 84 -10.48 -20.58 -1.28
C ASP A 84 -8.95 -20.49 -1.42
N PRO A 85 -8.17 -20.88 -0.40
CA PRO A 85 -6.71 -20.94 -0.50
C PRO A 85 -6.18 -21.69 -1.73
N ALA A 86 -6.93 -22.65 -2.28
CA ALA A 86 -6.60 -23.33 -3.53
C ALA A 86 -6.54 -22.39 -4.75
N GLN A 87 -7.21 -21.24 -4.69
CA GLN A 87 -7.20 -20.22 -5.75
C GLN A 87 -6.04 -19.22 -5.60
N TYR A 88 -5.30 -19.22 -4.48
CA TYR A 88 -4.19 -18.28 -4.28
C TYR A 88 -3.08 -18.46 -5.31
N ASP A 89 -2.80 -19.71 -5.70
CA ASP A 89 -1.83 -20.00 -6.76
C ASP A 89 -2.29 -19.49 -8.13
N LEU A 90 -3.60 -19.53 -8.39
CA LEU A 90 -4.20 -19.00 -9.62
C LEU A 90 -4.11 -17.47 -9.64
N ILE A 91 -4.43 -16.81 -8.52
CA ILE A 91 -4.28 -15.35 -8.37
C ILE A 91 -2.81 -14.96 -8.55
N ASN A 92 -1.87 -15.68 -7.92
CA ASN A 92 -0.44 -15.41 -8.04
C ASN A 92 0.05 -15.59 -9.48
N ARG A 93 -0.42 -16.62 -10.19
CA ARG A 93 -0.10 -16.81 -11.61
C ARG A 93 -0.58 -15.65 -12.47
N CYS A 94 -1.82 -15.21 -12.26
CA CYS A 94 -2.40 -14.05 -12.93
C CYS A 94 -1.59 -12.77 -12.64
N LEU A 95 -1.27 -12.53 -11.36
CA LEU A 95 -0.44 -11.42 -10.91
C LEU A 95 0.94 -11.41 -11.57
N CYS A 96 1.64 -12.54 -11.60
CA CYS A 96 2.95 -12.64 -12.24
C CYS A 96 2.87 -12.31 -13.74
N ASP A 97 1.79 -12.70 -14.42
CA ASP A 97 1.61 -12.40 -15.84
C ASP A 97 1.37 -10.90 -16.07
N VAL A 98 0.47 -10.27 -15.31
CA VAL A 98 0.21 -8.83 -15.45
C VAL A 98 1.41 -7.98 -15.06
N LEU A 99 2.14 -8.34 -14.00
CA LEU A 99 3.36 -7.64 -13.58
C LEU A 99 4.43 -7.67 -14.68
N LYS A 100 4.59 -8.80 -15.39
CA LYS A 100 5.51 -8.93 -16.54
C LYS A 100 5.10 -8.06 -17.73
N ARG A 101 3.83 -7.65 -17.83
CA ARG A 101 3.32 -6.74 -18.87
C ARG A 101 3.52 -5.26 -18.52
N GLY A 102 4.11 -4.95 -17.37
CA GLY A 102 4.49 -3.59 -16.98
C GLY A 102 3.29 -2.71 -16.61
N ILE A 103 2.43 -3.20 -15.71
CA ILE A 103 1.33 -2.42 -15.14
C ILE A 103 1.81 -1.21 -14.36
N LEU A 104 0.96 -0.20 -14.27
CA LEU A 104 1.20 1.02 -13.50
C LEU A 104 0.36 1.08 -12.22
N ASP A 105 -0.87 0.56 -12.27
CA ASP A 105 -1.84 0.64 -11.17
C ASP A 105 -2.32 -0.77 -10.82
N LEU A 106 -2.10 -1.20 -9.58
CA LEU A 106 -2.46 -2.51 -9.07
C LEU A 106 -3.38 -2.36 -7.87
N LYS A 107 -4.61 -2.87 -7.97
CA LYS A 107 -5.54 -2.96 -6.84
C LYS A 107 -5.97 -4.41 -6.62
N LEU A 108 -5.81 -4.90 -5.40
CA LEU A 108 -6.27 -6.21 -4.94
C LEU A 108 -7.20 -6.01 -3.75
N ASP A 109 -8.49 -6.32 -3.89
CA ASP A 109 -9.48 -6.34 -2.81
C ASP A 109 -9.94 -7.79 -2.61
N ILE A 110 -9.39 -8.47 -1.60
CA ILE A 110 -9.55 -9.93 -1.44
C ILE A 110 -10.11 -10.26 -0.05
N GLY A 111 -11.12 -11.13 0.00
CA GLY A 111 -11.62 -11.78 1.20
C GLY A 111 -10.66 -12.88 1.68
N ILE A 112 -9.78 -12.53 2.62
CA ILE A 112 -8.65 -13.39 3.02
C ILE A 112 -9.07 -14.43 4.06
N GLY A 113 -9.39 -15.64 3.58
CA GLY A 113 -9.75 -16.79 4.41
C GLY A 113 -8.57 -17.46 5.14
N ARG A 114 -7.34 -17.30 4.65
CA ARG A 114 -6.05 -17.74 5.23
C ARG A 114 -4.96 -16.77 4.81
N HIS A 115 -3.81 -16.74 5.51
CA HIS A 115 -2.67 -15.91 5.11
C HIS A 115 -2.38 -15.99 3.61
N TYR A 116 -2.34 -14.84 2.95
CA TYR A 116 -2.08 -14.73 1.52
C TYR A 116 -0.72 -14.07 1.30
N TYR A 117 0.13 -14.73 0.54
CA TYR A 117 1.50 -14.30 0.26
C TYR A 117 1.56 -13.75 -1.17
N LEU A 118 2.06 -12.52 -1.30
CA LEU A 118 2.29 -11.91 -2.60
C LEU A 118 3.43 -12.64 -3.33
N PRO A 119 3.34 -12.76 -4.67
CA PRO A 119 4.40 -13.37 -5.46
C PRO A 119 5.68 -12.54 -5.40
N PHE A 120 6.83 -13.19 -5.60
CA PHE A 120 8.14 -12.54 -5.63
C PHE A 120 8.22 -11.39 -6.65
N GLU A 121 7.61 -11.59 -7.82
CA GLU A 121 7.58 -10.64 -8.92
C GLU A 121 6.95 -9.30 -8.55
N PHE A 122 6.07 -9.28 -7.55
CA PHE A 122 5.51 -8.03 -7.03
C PHE A 122 6.62 -7.12 -6.50
N PHE A 123 7.52 -7.65 -5.66
CA PHE A 123 8.56 -6.87 -4.99
C PHE A 123 9.71 -6.43 -5.91
N THR A 124 9.75 -6.91 -7.15
CA THR A 124 10.79 -6.59 -8.15
C THR A 124 10.22 -5.85 -9.37
N CYS A 125 8.94 -5.47 -9.33
CA CYS A 125 8.28 -4.75 -10.40
C CYS A 125 8.80 -3.31 -10.49
N LYS A 126 9.31 -2.93 -11.66
CA LYS A 126 9.90 -1.60 -11.87
C LYS A 126 8.93 -0.55 -12.39
N THR A 127 7.74 -0.97 -12.82
CA THR A 127 6.80 -0.12 -13.54
C THR A 127 5.63 0.34 -12.69
N VAL A 128 5.33 -0.39 -11.61
CA VAL A 128 4.17 -0.11 -10.78
C VAL A 128 4.36 1.22 -10.04
N VAL A 129 3.37 2.09 -10.19
CA VAL A 129 3.32 3.43 -9.64
C VAL A 129 2.43 3.45 -8.41
N LYS A 130 1.26 2.80 -8.51
CA LYS A 130 0.28 2.76 -7.44
C LYS A 130 -0.08 1.31 -7.10
N VAL A 131 -0.08 1.01 -5.80
CA VAL A 131 -0.50 -0.28 -5.26
C VAL A 131 -1.52 -0.07 -4.15
N GLU A 132 -2.65 -0.77 -4.25
CA GLU A 132 -3.66 -0.88 -3.22
C GLU A 132 -3.91 -2.35 -2.86
N LEU A 133 -3.53 -2.75 -1.65
CA LEU A 133 -3.77 -4.07 -1.10
C LEU A 133 -4.85 -3.96 -0.02
N GLU A 134 -6.05 -4.39 -0.34
CA GLU A 134 -7.24 -4.34 0.51
C GLU A 134 -7.60 -5.76 0.98
N GLY A 135 -7.22 -6.09 2.22
CA GLY A 135 -7.60 -7.36 2.84
C GLY A 135 -8.91 -7.17 3.59
N ARG A 136 -9.90 -8.02 3.34
CA ARG A 136 -11.15 -8.03 4.13
C ARG A 136 -11.18 -9.20 5.10
N TYR A 137 -11.69 -8.92 6.30
CA TYR A 137 -12.12 -9.98 7.21
C TYR A 137 -13.41 -10.59 6.66
N ALA A 138 -13.38 -11.88 6.35
CA ALA A 138 -14.63 -12.61 6.12
C ALA A 138 -15.42 -12.64 7.44
N ALA A 139 -16.71 -12.30 7.38
CA ALA A 139 -17.59 -12.30 8.55
C ALA A 139 -17.55 -13.67 9.27
N GLY A 140 -17.45 -13.65 10.61
CA GLY A 140 -17.44 -14.86 11.44
C GLY A 140 -16.08 -15.54 11.64
N PHE A 141 -14.95 -14.93 11.24
CA PHE A 141 -13.62 -15.53 11.40
C PHE A 141 -12.67 -14.72 12.30
N SER A 142 -11.75 -15.47 12.93
CA SER A 142 -10.77 -14.97 13.90
C SER A 142 -9.93 -13.81 13.34
N TYR A 143 -9.82 -12.75 14.15
CA TYR A 143 -8.89 -11.65 14.00
C TYR A 143 -7.46 -12.18 13.91
N GLY A 144 -6.95 -12.43 12.71
CA GLY A 144 -5.55 -12.81 12.55
C GLY A 144 -5.02 -12.95 11.13
N LYS A 145 -5.89 -12.96 10.12
CA LYS A 145 -5.52 -13.29 8.75
C LYS A 145 -5.49 -12.05 7.88
N GLY A 146 -4.64 -12.06 6.86
CA GLY A 146 -4.36 -10.92 6.02
C GLY A 146 -3.30 -11.22 4.97
N PHE A 147 -2.87 -10.16 4.29
CA PHE A 147 -1.65 -10.21 3.48
C PHE A 147 -0.45 -10.46 4.39
N VAL A 148 0.45 -11.34 3.98
CA VAL A 148 1.63 -11.68 4.77
C VAL A 148 2.90 -11.36 3.99
N VAL A 149 3.83 -10.70 4.68
CA VAL A 149 5.16 -10.40 4.20
C VAL A 149 6.18 -10.88 5.24
N ASP A 150 6.72 -12.09 5.02
CA ASP A 150 7.70 -12.71 5.92
C ASP A 150 9.11 -12.18 5.65
N VAL A 151 9.60 -12.38 4.43
CA VAL A 151 10.94 -11.97 3.99
C VAL A 151 10.84 -11.31 2.63
N LEU A 152 11.29 -10.06 2.53
CA LEU A 152 11.45 -9.42 1.23
C LEU A 152 12.65 -10.03 0.49
N PRO A 153 12.54 -10.21 -0.84
CA PRO A 153 13.67 -10.49 -1.70
C PRO A 153 14.84 -9.53 -1.49
N GLU A 154 16.07 -10.03 -1.55
CA GLU A 154 17.27 -9.17 -1.42
C GLU A 154 17.38 -8.14 -2.55
N ASN A 155 16.86 -8.48 -3.73
CA ASN A 155 16.79 -7.61 -4.90
C ASN A 155 15.45 -6.86 -5.00
N ALA A 156 14.66 -6.79 -3.92
CA ALA A 156 13.41 -6.04 -3.90
C ALA A 156 13.68 -4.57 -4.25
N PHE A 157 13.01 -4.08 -5.29
CA PHE A 157 13.19 -2.74 -5.80
C PHE A 157 11.99 -2.31 -6.64
N LEU A 158 11.29 -1.30 -6.14
CA LEU A 158 10.06 -0.72 -6.69
C LEU A 158 10.32 0.76 -7.03
N PRO A 159 11.16 1.06 -8.05
CA PRO A 159 11.67 2.39 -8.33
C PRO A 159 10.62 3.43 -8.73
N ALA A 160 9.45 2.99 -9.20
CA ALA A 160 8.38 3.87 -9.68
C ALA A 160 7.23 4.04 -8.68
N LEU A 161 7.24 3.30 -7.57
CA LEU A 161 6.11 3.24 -6.65
C LEU A 161 5.99 4.55 -5.86
N ASP A 162 4.95 5.31 -6.15
CA ASP A 162 4.63 6.60 -5.53
C ASP A 162 3.55 6.49 -4.44
N THR A 163 2.63 5.53 -4.57
CA THR A 163 1.44 5.41 -3.73
C THR A 163 1.29 3.96 -3.29
N LEU A 164 1.26 3.75 -1.97
CA LEU A 164 1.11 2.43 -1.38
C LEU A 164 0.02 2.43 -0.31
N THR A 165 -1.03 1.65 -0.53
CA THR A 165 -2.09 1.39 0.45
C THR A 165 -2.02 -0.07 0.89
N LEU A 166 -1.93 -0.27 2.20
CA LEU A 166 -1.83 -1.57 2.84
C LEU A 166 -2.96 -1.70 3.87
N SER A 167 -3.88 -2.63 3.64
CA SER A 167 -4.95 -2.94 4.59
C SER A 167 -4.89 -4.40 5.00
N VAL A 168 -4.98 -4.63 6.31
CA VAL A 168 -4.92 -5.97 6.92
C VAL A 168 -3.67 -6.73 6.46
N ILE A 169 -2.51 -6.10 6.70
CA ILE A 169 -1.19 -6.67 6.40
C ILE A 169 -0.47 -7.08 7.68
N GLN A 170 0.31 -8.16 7.56
CA GLN A 170 1.08 -8.75 8.63
C GLN A 170 2.54 -8.93 8.19
N PHE A 171 3.47 -8.43 9.00
CA PHE A 171 4.90 -8.57 8.78
C PHE A 171 5.51 -9.54 9.79
N ASN A 172 6.02 -10.68 9.32
CA ASN A 172 6.62 -11.73 10.16
C ASN A 172 8.13 -11.88 9.91
N ASP A 173 8.91 -10.82 10.08
CA ASP A 173 10.36 -10.92 9.91
C ASP A 173 11.04 -11.32 11.23
N LEU A 174 11.71 -12.47 11.21
CA LEU A 174 12.48 -13.03 12.34
C LEU A 174 13.91 -12.47 12.41
N ARG A 175 14.41 -11.85 11.33
CA ARG A 175 15.82 -11.44 11.14
C ARG A 175 16.00 -9.92 10.96
N GLY A 176 14.93 -9.17 10.75
CA GLY A 176 14.91 -7.72 10.55
C GLY A 176 13.47 -7.19 10.60
N CYS A 177 13.21 -5.96 10.14
CA CYS A 177 11.85 -5.47 9.94
C CYS A 177 11.54 -5.49 8.43
N ALA A 178 10.77 -6.48 7.95
CA ALA A 178 10.39 -6.58 6.53
C ALA A 178 9.66 -5.32 6.03
N PHE A 179 8.91 -4.65 6.90
CA PHE A 179 8.32 -3.35 6.58
C PHE A 179 9.38 -2.29 6.28
N LYS A 180 10.42 -2.14 7.11
CA LYS A 180 11.53 -1.22 6.83
C LYS A 180 12.23 -1.53 5.50
N LYS A 181 12.42 -2.81 5.20
CA LYS A 181 12.97 -3.25 3.89
C LYS A 181 12.05 -2.87 2.74
N LEU A 182 10.73 -3.03 2.89
CA LEU A 182 9.75 -2.63 1.89
C LEU A 182 9.83 -1.14 1.59
N LEU A 183 9.88 -0.31 2.63
CA LEU A 183 10.01 1.14 2.47
C LEU A 183 11.33 1.52 1.80
N SER A 184 12.42 0.84 2.15
CA SER A 184 13.74 1.07 1.52
C SER A 184 13.75 0.66 0.03
N ALA A 185 12.91 -0.29 -0.36
CA ALA A 185 12.74 -0.72 -1.75
C ALA A 185 11.93 0.27 -2.60
N CYS A 186 11.26 1.26 -1.99
CA CYS A 186 10.37 2.22 -2.65
C CYS A 186 10.92 3.66 -2.54
N PRO A 187 12.00 4.01 -3.25
CA PRO A 187 12.74 5.26 -3.02
C PRO A 187 11.95 6.54 -3.36
N VAL A 188 10.90 6.44 -4.18
CA VAL A 188 10.11 7.60 -4.65
C VAL A 188 8.72 7.69 -4.01
N LEU A 189 8.47 6.90 -2.95
CA LEU A 189 7.17 6.83 -2.29
C LEU A 189 6.75 8.18 -1.70
N LYS A 190 5.58 8.67 -2.10
CA LYS A 190 4.99 9.95 -1.67
C LYS A 190 3.78 9.77 -0.76
N GLU A 191 2.98 8.73 -1.02
CA GLU A 191 1.77 8.45 -0.26
C GLU A 191 1.82 7.04 0.35
N LEU A 192 1.65 6.96 1.66
CA LEU A 192 1.58 5.71 2.39
C LEU A 192 0.31 5.70 3.24
N THR A 193 -0.51 4.69 3.02
CA THR A 193 -1.74 4.47 3.79
C THR A 193 -1.73 3.08 4.38
N ILE A 194 -1.96 2.98 5.69
CA ILE A 194 -1.90 1.74 6.45
C ILE A 194 -3.17 1.60 7.28
N PHE A 195 -3.91 0.53 7.07
CA PHE A 195 -5.11 0.17 7.84
C PHE A 195 -4.94 -1.21 8.48
N GLY A 196 -5.21 -1.35 9.78
CA GLY A 196 -5.31 -2.67 10.42
C GLY A 196 -4.00 -3.47 10.39
N MET A 197 -2.85 -2.81 10.53
CA MET A 197 -1.53 -3.45 10.50
C MET A 197 -1.30 -4.30 11.75
N ARG A 198 -0.73 -5.49 11.57
CA ARG A 198 -0.39 -6.38 12.69
C ARG A 198 1.06 -6.80 12.71
N TRP A 199 1.64 -6.76 13.90
CA TRP A 199 3.00 -7.22 14.16
C TRP A 199 2.96 -8.52 14.97
N GLN A 200 3.59 -9.58 14.47
CA GLN A 200 3.71 -10.82 15.25
C GLN A 200 4.65 -10.67 16.46
N ARG A 201 5.53 -9.66 16.47
CA ARG A 201 6.45 -9.40 17.57
C ARG A 201 6.61 -7.90 17.84
N PRO A 202 6.72 -7.47 19.10
CA PRO A 202 6.85 -6.06 19.50
C PRO A 202 8.24 -5.46 19.24
N LYS A 203 8.95 -5.89 18.18
CA LYS A 203 10.34 -5.49 17.91
C LYS A 203 10.49 -4.38 16.88
N TRP A 204 9.42 -3.91 16.25
CA TRP A 204 9.54 -2.72 15.42
C TRP A 204 9.69 -1.51 16.33
N SER A 205 10.74 -0.72 16.11
CA SER A 205 11.09 0.44 16.95
C SER A 205 10.16 1.65 16.75
N GLY A 206 9.02 1.48 16.06
CA GLY A 206 8.11 2.56 15.67
C GLY A 206 8.73 3.62 14.77
N LYS A 207 9.95 3.42 14.27
CA LYS A 207 10.69 4.42 13.50
C LYS A 207 10.39 4.31 12.01
N LEU A 208 9.81 5.36 11.44
CA LEU A 208 9.57 5.53 10.02
C LEU A 208 10.52 6.59 9.47
N CYS A 209 11.40 6.21 8.52
CA CYS A 209 12.31 7.12 7.83
C CYS A 209 12.02 7.05 6.33
N ILE A 210 11.28 8.02 5.80
CA ILE A 210 10.98 8.11 4.36
C ILE A 210 11.05 9.58 3.94
N PRO A 211 12.22 10.06 3.48
CA PRO A 211 12.42 11.48 3.17
C PRO A 211 11.51 12.02 2.07
N THR A 212 11.02 11.16 1.18
CA THR A 212 10.14 11.50 0.05
C THR A 212 8.66 11.52 0.39
N LEU A 213 8.28 11.03 1.56
CA LEU A 213 6.88 10.87 1.94
C LEU A 213 6.22 12.23 2.20
N GLN A 214 5.09 12.46 1.54
CA GLN A 214 4.31 13.70 1.61
C GLN A 214 2.98 13.50 2.34
N ARG A 215 2.40 12.31 2.26
CA ARG A 215 1.12 11.96 2.86
C ARG A 215 1.20 10.62 3.58
N LEU A 216 0.84 10.62 4.85
CA LEU A 216 0.82 9.43 5.70
C LEU A 216 -0.53 9.28 6.38
N ILE A 217 -1.15 8.11 6.21
CA ILE A 217 -2.39 7.73 6.88
C ILE A 217 -2.17 6.41 7.62
N ILE A 218 -2.52 6.40 8.90
CA ILE A 218 -2.34 5.27 9.81
C ILE A 218 -3.64 5.08 10.58
N GLN A 219 -4.36 3.98 10.37
CA GLN A 219 -5.62 3.71 11.04
C GLN A 219 -5.72 2.28 11.56
N ASP A 220 -6.59 2.06 12.56
CA ASP A 220 -6.90 0.75 13.17
C ASP A 220 -5.65 0.03 13.70
N PHE A 221 -4.85 0.73 14.50
CA PHE A 221 -3.75 0.11 15.23
C PHE A 221 -4.28 -0.59 16.48
N HIS A 222 -3.72 -1.76 16.80
CA HIS A 222 -4.06 -2.46 18.04
C HIS A 222 -3.23 -1.85 19.18
N PRO A 223 -3.85 -1.27 20.23
CA PRO A 223 -3.17 -0.45 21.24
C PRO A 223 -2.01 -1.15 21.95
N SER A 224 -2.08 -2.48 22.07
CA SER A 224 -1.08 -3.27 22.80
C SER A 224 0.26 -3.48 22.07
N GLN A 225 0.50 -2.87 20.90
CA GLN A 225 1.67 -3.17 20.07
C GLN A 225 2.78 -2.10 20.11
N PHE A 226 2.52 -0.92 20.70
CA PHE A 226 3.47 0.20 20.65
C PHE A 226 3.58 0.97 21.95
N THR A 227 4.82 1.21 22.35
CA THR A 227 5.16 2.20 23.39
C THR A 227 5.57 3.54 22.79
N ARG A 228 6.14 3.55 21.57
CA ARG A 228 6.62 4.76 20.87
C ARG A 228 6.56 4.67 19.35
N VAL A 229 6.15 5.76 18.70
CA VAL A 229 6.27 5.98 17.24
C VAL A 229 7.16 7.20 16.98
N THR A 230 8.11 7.07 16.05
CA THR A 230 8.99 8.14 15.59
C THR A 230 8.90 8.30 14.09
N LEU A 231 8.45 9.47 13.64
CA LEU A 231 8.37 9.83 12.23
C LEU A 231 9.53 10.75 11.92
N ASP A 232 10.41 10.33 11.00
CA ASP A 232 11.53 11.09 10.44
C ASP A 232 11.31 11.21 8.93
N THR A 233 10.37 12.08 8.58
CA THR A 233 9.83 12.25 7.23
C THR A 233 9.74 13.75 6.93
N PRO A 234 10.87 14.43 6.62
CA PRO A 234 10.94 15.88 6.50
C PRO A 234 9.97 16.46 5.46
N SER A 235 9.66 15.72 4.39
CA SER A 235 8.74 16.20 3.35
C SER A 235 7.26 16.01 3.68
N LEU A 236 6.91 15.55 4.87
CA LEU A 236 5.53 15.20 5.23
C LEU A 236 4.67 16.45 5.35
N THR A 237 3.62 16.52 4.54
CA THR A 237 2.67 17.65 4.48
C THR A 237 1.30 17.30 5.06
N TYR A 238 0.91 16.02 5.02
CA TYR A 238 -0.35 15.53 5.56
C TYR A 238 -0.13 14.30 6.42
N PHE A 239 -0.66 14.33 7.64
CA PHE A 239 -0.65 13.20 8.56
C PHE A 239 -2.05 12.92 9.09
N GLU A 240 -2.49 11.67 9.02
CA GLU A 240 -3.73 11.24 9.67
C GLU A 240 -3.48 9.97 10.47
N CYS A 241 -3.93 9.98 11.72
CA CYS A 241 -3.81 8.85 12.62
C CYS A 241 -5.13 8.60 13.36
N SER A 242 -5.64 7.37 13.28
CA SER A 242 -6.77 6.90 14.09
C SER A 242 -6.30 5.75 14.96
N ASP A 243 -6.10 5.99 16.26
CA ASP A 243 -5.55 4.98 17.18
C ASP A 243 -6.12 5.09 18.60
N ALA A 244 -6.06 3.97 19.31
CA ALA A 244 -6.10 3.92 20.77
C ALA A 244 -4.68 4.20 21.27
N MET A 245 -4.51 5.28 22.03
CA MET A 245 -3.23 5.96 22.29
C MET A 245 -2.03 5.01 22.55
N PRO A 246 -0.92 5.14 21.80
CA PRO A 246 0.41 4.74 22.25
C PRO A 246 0.80 5.51 23.53
N ASP A 247 1.57 4.88 24.41
CA ASP A 247 1.98 5.49 25.69
C ASP A 247 2.77 6.80 25.49
N GLU A 248 3.58 6.91 24.42
CA GLU A 248 4.35 8.11 24.10
C GLU A 248 4.53 8.32 22.59
N TYR A 249 4.39 9.55 22.09
CA TYR A 249 4.79 9.93 20.73
C TYR A 249 6.11 10.69 20.75
N SER A 250 7.11 10.23 19.98
CA SER A 250 8.38 10.94 19.81
C SER A 250 8.49 11.38 18.36
N ILE A 251 7.79 12.46 18.02
CA ILE A 251 7.82 13.05 16.68
C ILE A 251 9.12 13.84 16.53
N VAL A 252 9.89 13.56 15.47
CA VAL A 252 11.17 14.22 15.22
C VAL A 252 11.23 14.56 13.73
N ASN A 253 11.07 15.85 13.38
CA ASN A 253 11.14 16.40 12.00
C ASN A 253 9.82 16.35 11.20
N LEU A 254 8.94 17.32 11.45
CA LEU A 254 7.67 17.57 10.73
C LEU A 254 7.57 19.03 10.27
N ASP A 255 8.70 19.66 9.93
CA ASP A 255 8.79 21.10 9.68
C ASP A 255 7.93 21.59 8.50
N PHE A 256 7.52 20.67 7.61
CA PHE A 256 6.68 20.95 6.44
C PHE A 256 5.24 20.46 6.58
N LEU A 257 4.83 20.00 7.77
CA LEU A 257 3.48 19.50 8.01
C LEU A 257 2.46 20.63 7.92
N VAL A 258 1.50 20.48 7.01
CA VAL A 258 0.42 21.45 6.77
C VAL A 258 -0.84 21.03 7.51
N GLU A 259 -1.17 19.74 7.49
CA GLU A 259 -2.40 19.21 8.07
C GLU A 259 -2.13 17.95 8.87
N ALA A 260 -2.67 17.90 10.09
CA ALA A 260 -2.65 16.74 10.96
C ALA A 260 -4.07 16.43 11.46
N LYS A 261 -4.53 15.20 11.26
CA LYS A 261 -5.79 14.67 11.79
C LYS A 261 -5.53 13.55 12.78
N LEU A 262 -5.98 13.72 14.01
CA LEU A 262 -5.82 12.73 15.07
C LEU A 262 -7.19 12.30 15.58
N HIS A 263 -7.58 11.07 15.27
CA HIS A 263 -8.80 10.45 15.76
C HIS A 263 -8.44 9.56 16.95
N LEU A 264 -8.47 10.13 18.15
CA LEU A 264 -8.09 9.43 19.38
C LEU A 264 -9.27 8.62 19.91
N MET A 265 -9.11 7.31 19.99
CA MET A 265 -10.07 6.42 20.66
C MET A 265 -9.66 6.24 22.12
N PHE A 266 -10.44 6.77 23.05
CA PHE A 266 -10.27 6.48 24.47
C PHE A 266 -10.78 5.06 24.75
N THR A 267 -9.86 4.12 25.01
CA THR A 267 -10.23 2.83 25.61
C THR A 267 -10.39 3.05 27.12
N ASP A 268 -11.56 3.51 27.54
CA ASP A 268 -11.94 3.32 28.94
C ASP A 268 -12.12 1.81 29.16
N GLY A 269 -11.71 1.32 30.32
CA GLY A 269 -11.31 -0.07 30.55
C GLY A 269 -12.33 -1.15 30.24
N GLN A 270 -13.57 -0.83 29.87
CA GLN A 270 -14.54 -1.73 29.25
C GLN A 270 -15.46 -0.91 28.32
N TYR A 271 -15.70 -1.43 27.11
CA TYR A 271 -16.60 -0.93 26.06
C TYR A 271 -16.05 0.17 25.12
N GLN A 272 -15.95 -0.20 23.83
CA GLN A 272 -15.74 0.74 22.72
C GLN A 272 -16.98 1.64 22.57
N TYR A 273 -16.83 2.93 22.86
CA TYR A 273 -17.79 3.94 22.43
C TYR A 273 -17.10 4.97 21.52
N TYR A 274 -17.72 5.21 20.38
CA TYR A 274 -17.34 6.25 19.42
C TYR A 274 -17.67 7.62 20.04
N ILE A 275 -16.67 8.47 20.26
CA ILE A 275 -16.86 9.90 20.50
C ILE A 275 -16.00 10.64 19.47
N PRO A 276 -16.59 11.28 18.44
CA PRO A 276 -15.84 12.12 17.52
C PRO A 276 -15.44 13.40 18.26
N TYR A 277 -14.14 13.55 18.55
CA TYR A 277 -13.58 14.81 19.03
C TYR A 277 -12.99 15.57 17.84
N ASP A 278 -13.56 16.73 17.52
CA ASP A 278 -13.10 17.63 16.47
C ASP A 278 -12.20 18.69 17.13
N GLY A 279 -10.93 18.35 17.31
CA GLY A 279 -9.92 19.22 17.89
C GLY A 279 -8.94 19.71 16.84
N SER A 280 -9.28 20.79 16.14
CA SER A 280 -8.30 21.54 15.33
C SER A 280 -7.36 22.33 16.25
N VAL A 281 -6.07 22.00 16.25
CA VAL A 281 -5.05 22.83 16.91
C VAL A 281 -4.50 23.82 15.88
N SER A 282 -4.97 25.06 15.89
CA SER A 282 -4.30 26.18 15.24
C SER A 282 -3.24 26.76 16.21
N HIS A 283 -1.99 26.85 15.74
CA HIS A 283 -0.95 27.58 16.45
C HIS A 283 -1.14 29.10 16.22
N ASP A 284 -1.81 29.77 17.15
CA ASP A 284 -1.76 31.23 17.25
C ASP A 284 -0.70 31.66 18.27
N HIS A 285 0.39 32.25 17.76
CA HIS A 285 1.29 33.06 18.56
C HIS A 285 0.58 34.38 18.89
N ASN A 286 0.10 34.54 20.13
CA ASN A 286 0.07 35.87 20.74
C ASN A 286 0.12 35.84 22.26
N ASN A 287 0.92 36.78 22.73
CA ASN A 287 1.37 37.07 24.08
C ASN A 287 0.28 37.84 24.84
N SER A 288 -0.12 37.38 26.03
CA SER A 288 -0.61 38.30 27.07
C SER A 288 -0.64 37.63 28.45
N SER A 289 0.07 38.30 29.35
CA SER A 289 0.19 38.04 30.77
C SER A 289 -1.14 38.30 31.49
N SER A 290 -1.50 37.44 32.44
CA SER A 290 -2.25 37.87 33.62
C SER A 290 -2.18 36.83 34.73
N ASN A 291 -1.62 37.28 35.85
CA ASN A 291 -1.67 36.69 37.18
C ASN A 291 -3.09 36.23 37.56
N ASN A 292 -3.18 35.15 38.34
CA ASN A 292 -3.82 35.22 39.65
C ASN A 292 -3.37 34.11 40.60
N LYS A 293 -3.11 34.54 41.84
CA LYS A 293 -2.72 33.79 43.04
C LYS A 293 -3.93 33.14 43.72
N SER A 294 -3.61 32.28 44.69
CA SER A 294 -4.43 31.67 45.76
C SER A 294 -5.37 30.55 45.27
N ASP A 295 -5.40 29.36 45.88
CA ASP A 295 -5.47 29.16 47.32
C ASP A 295 -4.88 27.82 47.79
N LYS A 296 -4.44 27.80 49.06
CA LYS A 296 -3.89 26.64 49.76
C LYS A 296 -5.04 25.82 50.36
N GLY A 297 -5.01 24.50 50.15
CA GLY A 297 -5.89 23.55 50.85
C GLY A 297 -5.14 22.28 51.20
N VAL A 298 -4.66 22.21 52.43
CA VAL A 298 -4.00 21.05 53.05
C VAL A 298 -5.08 20.05 53.49
N GLY A 299 -4.84 18.76 53.25
CA GLY A 299 -5.62 17.66 53.85
C GLY A 299 -4.91 16.33 53.69
N LYS A 300 -4.08 15.97 54.67
CA LYS A 300 -3.49 14.64 54.85
C LYS A 300 -4.49 13.72 55.55
N CYS A 301 -4.63 12.49 55.07
CA CYS A 301 -4.36 11.24 55.80
C CYS A 301 -4.36 10.09 54.79
#